data_AF-J9AK71-F1
#
_entry.id   AF-J9AK71-F1
#
_cell.length_a   1.000
_cell.length_b   1.000
_cell.length_c   1.000
_cell.angle_alpha   90.00
_cell.angle_beta   90.00
_cell.angle_gamma   90.00
#
_symmetry.space_group_name_H-M   'P 1'
#
loop_
_entity.id
_entity.type
_entity.pdbx_description
1 polymer ?
#
loop_
_entity_poly.entity_id
_entity_poly.type
_entity_poly.pdbx_seq_one_letter_code
_entity_poly.pdbx_strand_id
1 'polypeptide(L)'
;MLFHFLEKSFLPDLRAATMMDSPSSVESDTALALNRYLCNAVLPLLTNHSYYFADAEHHAALLDTTLHTVYSMNHLRSLTKNQRDAVSDFLVAITRELPPPMMVKLMRKVITDIQEMDENLLVPLRILTLHYERCTKYYGSGNIYGMASETEKRLSMLLFYAIFDSLGSKQYDPELFGKALPCLTAIGSAISPDYTLTTTGDDTDKIQKTKDRGIWNPDPVDVSEVHFDDDLKSVVAKFAEHFHDSWASRKVKAFYK
;
A
#
# COMPACT_ATOMS: atom_id res chain seq x y z
N MET A 1 -2.96 25.08 0.51
CA MET A 1 -3.17 25.14 1.98
C MET A 1 -3.49 23.76 2.56
N LEU A 2 -4.47 23.01 2.04
CA LEU A 2 -4.78 21.63 2.49
C LEU A 2 -3.56 20.70 2.47
N PHE A 3 -2.87 20.58 1.33
CA PHE A 3 -1.70 19.71 1.19
C PHE A 3 -0.55 20.06 2.14
N HIS A 4 -0.43 21.33 2.53
CA HIS A 4 0.56 21.75 3.52
C HIS A 4 0.22 21.20 4.91
N PHE A 5 -1.05 21.29 5.33
CA PHE A 5 -1.49 20.68 6.59
C PHE A 5 -1.42 19.15 6.55
N LEU A 6 -1.76 18.55 5.41
CA LEU A 6 -1.64 17.11 5.22
C LEU A 6 -0.18 16.66 5.41
N GLU A 7 0.77 17.33 4.77
CA GLU A 7 2.19 16.98 4.85
C GLU A 7 2.82 17.28 6.21
N LYS A 8 2.51 18.45 6.81
CA LYS A 8 3.20 18.93 8.01
C LYS A 8 2.51 18.57 9.34
N SER A 9 1.25 18.14 9.31
CA SER A 9 0.49 17.84 10.53
C SER A 9 -0.16 16.46 10.46
N PHE A 10 -1.13 16.27 9.56
CA PHE A 10 -1.97 15.06 9.60
C PHE A 10 -1.20 13.78 9.26
N LEU A 11 -0.32 13.78 8.26
CA LEU A 11 0.43 12.60 7.87
C LEU A 11 1.43 12.14 8.95
N PRO A 12 2.21 13.04 9.60
CA PRO A 12 2.97 12.68 10.79
C PRO A 12 2.14 12.02 11.89
N ASP A 13 0.94 12.55 12.17
CA ASP A 13 0.05 12.00 13.20
C ASP A 13 -0.49 10.61 12.80
N LEU A 14 -0.89 10.43 11.54
CA LEU A 14 -1.30 9.13 11.00
C LEU A 14 -0.18 8.08 11.11
N ARG A 15 1.07 8.46 10.81
CA ARG A 15 2.22 7.58 10.97
C ARG A 15 2.48 7.23 12.44
N ALA A 16 2.41 8.22 13.32
CA ALA A 16 2.57 8.01 14.76
C ALA A 16 1.50 7.02 15.28
N ALA A 17 0.25 7.13 14.83
CA ALA A 17 -0.80 6.17 15.17
C ALA A 17 -0.44 4.74 14.73
N THR A 18 0.07 4.56 13.51
CA THR A 18 0.50 3.22 13.04
C THR A 18 1.71 2.67 13.78
N MET A 19 2.65 3.52 14.21
CA MET A 19 3.84 3.10 14.95
C MET A 19 3.56 2.75 16.41
N MET A 20 2.52 3.33 17.01
CA MET A 20 2.15 3.07 18.40
C MET A 20 1.32 1.80 18.58
N ASP A 21 0.88 1.15 17.50
CA ASP A 21 0.11 -0.09 17.60
C ASP A 21 1.02 -1.26 17.98
N SER A 22 0.82 -1.73 19.20
CA SER A 22 1.57 -2.79 19.87
C SER A 22 0.56 -3.61 20.67
N PRO A 23 0.89 -4.83 21.13
CA PRO A 23 -0.04 -5.61 21.94
C PRO A 23 -0.55 -4.86 23.19
N SER A 24 0.27 -3.95 23.74
CA SER A 24 -0.05 -3.04 24.85
C SER A 24 -0.70 -1.71 24.43
N SER A 25 -0.89 -1.44 23.13
CA SER A 25 -1.44 -0.16 22.65
C SER A 25 -2.89 0.06 23.07
N VAL A 26 -3.64 -1.02 23.30
CA VAL A 26 -5.02 -0.97 23.77
C VAL A 26 -5.14 -0.35 25.16
N GLU A 27 -4.05 -0.37 25.93
CA GLU A 27 -3.95 0.23 27.27
C GLU A 27 -3.25 1.59 27.27
N SER A 28 -2.75 2.04 26.11
CA SER A 28 -2.05 3.32 25.98
C SER A 28 -3.02 4.47 25.78
N ASP A 29 -3.22 5.27 26.82
CA ASP A 29 -4.07 6.47 26.79
C ASP A 29 -3.68 7.44 25.66
N THR A 30 -2.38 7.54 25.35
CA THR A 30 -1.88 8.40 24.27
C THR A 30 -2.26 7.87 22.89
N ALA A 31 -2.14 6.56 22.66
CA ALA A 31 -2.54 5.93 21.41
C ALA A 31 -4.07 6.04 21.19
N LEU A 32 -4.86 5.82 22.25
CA LEU A 32 -6.31 5.96 22.20
C LEU A 32 -6.74 7.41 21.95
N ALA A 33 -6.11 8.39 22.61
CA ALA A 33 -6.38 9.81 22.40
C ALA A 33 -6.07 10.23 20.96
N LEU A 34 -4.94 9.76 20.40
CA LEU A 34 -4.58 10.04 19.02
C LEU A 34 -5.58 9.42 18.03
N ASN A 35 -5.97 8.16 18.24
CA ASN A 35 -6.99 7.50 17.42
C ASN A 35 -8.34 8.22 17.47
N ARG A 36 -8.75 8.76 18.63
CA ARG A 36 -9.98 9.57 18.75
C ARG A 36 -9.87 10.88 17.96
N TYR A 37 -8.75 11.58 18.07
CA TYR A 37 -8.50 12.81 17.30
C TYR A 37 -8.56 12.54 15.78
N LEU A 38 -7.82 11.54 15.32
CA LEU A 38 -7.74 11.20 13.90
C LEU A 38 -9.09 10.76 13.35
N CYS A 39 -9.78 9.83 14.00
CA CYS A 39 -11.03 9.25 13.48
C CYS A 39 -12.27 10.13 13.69
N ASN A 40 -12.30 11.01 14.70
CA ASN A 40 -13.48 11.85 14.95
C ASN A 40 -13.38 13.24 14.34
N ALA A 41 -12.18 13.75 14.08
CA ALA A 41 -11.98 15.10 13.54
C ALA A 41 -11.27 15.08 12.19
N VAL A 42 -10.05 14.52 12.12
CA VAL A 42 -9.22 14.63 10.91
C VAL A 42 -9.80 13.87 9.73
N LEU A 43 -10.05 12.57 9.88
CA LEU A 43 -10.58 11.75 8.79
C LEU A 43 -11.95 12.24 8.32
N PRO A 44 -12.94 12.54 9.18
CA PRO A 44 -14.21 13.12 8.73
C PRO A 44 -14.04 14.45 8.00
N LEU A 45 -13.13 15.32 8.45
CA LEU A 45 -12.84 16.58 7.77
C LEU A 45 -12.29 16.32 6.36
N LEU A 46 -11.31 15.42 6.22
CA LEU A 46 -10.72 15.08 4.92
C LEU A 46 -11.72 14.37 4.01
N THR A 47 -12.60 13.51 4.55
CA THR A 47 -13.68 12.84 3.83
C THR A 47 -14.67 13.85 3.25
N ASN A 48 -15.14 14.80 4.07
CA ASN A 48 -16.11 15.82 3.63
C ASN A 48 -15.54 16.77 2.57
N HIS A 49 -14.22 16.88 2.51
CA HIS A 49 -13.50 17.76 1.60
C HIS A 49 -12.64 16.96 0.61
N SER A 50 -13.02 15.72 0.31
CA SER A 50 -12.25 14.83 -0.55
C SER A 50 -12.03 15.41 -1.95
N TYR A 51 -12.98 16.18 -2.47
CA TYR A 51 -12.90 16.82 -3.79
C TYR A 51 -11.66 17.70 -4.00
N TYR A 52 -10.98 18.17 -2.95
CA TYR A 52 -9.70 18.87 -3.11
C TYR A 52 -8.54 17.96 -3.52
N PHE A 53 -8.70 16.64 -3.42
CA PHE A 53 -7.74 15.66 -3.92
C PHE A 53 -7.90 15.42 -5.43
N ALA A 54 -8.99 15.89 -6.04
CA ALA A 54 -9.11 15.91 -7.49
C ALA A 54 -8.01 16.81 -8.09
N ASP A 55 -7.45 16.39 -9.22
CA ASP A 55 -6.40 17.10 -9.97
C ASP A 55 -5.09 17.38 -9.19
N ALA A 56 -4.84 16.65 -8.10
CA ALA A 56 -3.68 16.85 -7.23
C ALA A 56 -2.45 16.01 -7.63
N GLU A 57 -2.28 15.73 -8.93
CA GLU A 57 -1.20 14.85 -9.46
C GLU A 57 0.20 15.35 -9.10
N HIS A 58 0.39 16.67 -8.99
CA HIS A 58 1.66 17.27 -8.55
C HIS A 58 2.07 16.88 -7.12
N HIS A 59 1.12 16.40 -6.31
CA HIS A 59 1.33 15.90 -4.95
C HIS A 59 1.24 14.37 -4.87
N ALA A 60 1.43 13.65 -5.97
CA ALA A 60 1.24 12.20 -6.04
C ALA A 60 1.98 11.41 -4.95
N ALA A 61 3.24 11.75 -4.64
CA ALA A 61 4.00 11.07 -3.58
C ALA A 61 3.40 11.25 -2.18
N LEU A 62 2.87 12.44 -1.89
CA LEU A 62 2.21 12.74 -0.61
C LEU A 62 0.89 11.97 -0.50
N LEU A 63 0.10 11.97 -1.57
CA LEU A 63 -1.18 11.27 -1.65
C LEU A 63 -1.01 9.75 -1.52
N ASP A 64 -0.04 9.19 -2.24
CA ASP A 64 0.33 7.78 -2.17
C ASP A 64 0.71 7.39 -0.73
N THR A 65 1.56 8.20 -0.08
CA THR A 65 1.96 7.93 1.30
C THR A 65 0.78 8.06 2.26
N THR A 66 -0.11 9.03 2.05
CA THR A 66 -1.31 9.21 2.86
C THR A 66 -2.24 8.01 2.71
N LEU A 67 -2.53 7.59 1.48
CA LEU A 67 -3.37 6.45 1.17
C LEU A 67 -2.84 5.18 1.83
N HIS A 68 -1.55 4.89 1.68
CA HIS A 68 -0.92 3.72 2.29
C HIS A 68 -0.94 3.79 3.82
N THR A 69 -0.67 4.95 4.42
CA THR A 69 -0.66 5.09 5.88
C THR A 69 -2.06 4.89 6.46
N VAL A 70 -3.10 5.47 5.84
CA VAL A 70 -4.48 5.28 6.30
C VAL A 70 -4.99 3.88 6.00
N TYR A 71 -4.55 3.27 4.90
CA TYR A 71 -4.82 1.87 4.64
C TYR A 71 -4.22 0.97 5.71
N SER A 72 -2.94 1.16 6.09
CA SER A 72 -2.35 0.46 7.23
C SER A 72 -3.09 0.72 8.54
N MET A 73 -3.60 1.95 8.74
CA MET A 73 -4.40 2.33 9.90
C MET A 73 -5.69 1.47 10.04
N ASN A 74 -6.27 1.01 8.92
CA ASN A 74 -7.45 0.13 8.93
C ASN A 74 -7.21 -1.21 9.67
N HIS A 75 -5.95 -1.62 9.81
CA HIS A 75 -5.57 -2.90 10.44
C HIS A 75 -5.15 -2.74 11.91
N LEU A 76 -5.19 -1.51 12.47
CA LEU A 76 -4.78 -1.30 13.87
C LEU A 76 -5.77 -1.97 14.82
N ARG A 77 -5.21 -2.74 15.77
CA ARG A 77 -5.99 -3.51 16.74
C ARG A 77 -6.69 -2.61 17.75
N SER A 78 -6.08 -1.47 18.04
CA SER A 78 -6.57 -0.45 18.98
C SER A 78 -7.83 0.32 18.51
N LEU A 79 -8.27 0.16 17.25
CA LEU A 79 -9.43 0.87 16.73
C LEU A 79 -10.76 0.18 17.06
N THR A 80 -11.71 0.98 17.53
CA THR A 80 -13.12 0.59 17.68
C THR A 80 -13.83 0.49 16.32
N LYS A 81 -14.99 -0.19 16.27
CA LYS A 81 -15.79 -0.31 15.05
C LYS A 81 -16.09 1.03 14.38
N ASN A 82 -16.60 2.01 15.14
CA ASN A 82 -16.93 3.34 14.61
C ASN A 82 -15.70 4.07 14.04
N GLN A 83 -14.52 3.86 14.64
CA GLN A 83 -13.28 4.46 14.13
C GLN A 83 -12.81 3.79 12.83
N ARG A 84 -12.96 2.46 12.73
CA ARG A 84 -12.70 1.74 11.46
C ARG A 84 -13.66 2.18 10.36
N ASP A 85 -14.91 2.47 10.70
CA ASP A 85 -15.88 3.01 9.74
C ASP A 85 -15.42 4.38 9.21
N ALA A 86 -14.93 5.28 10.08
CA ALA A 86 -14.37 6.57 9.65
C ALA A 86 -13.12 6.42 8.75
N VAL A 87 -12.24 5.46 9.04
CA VAL A 87 -11.10 5.11 8.20
C VAL A 87 -11.56 4.59 6.83
N SER A 88 -12.52 3.67 6.81
CA SER A 88 -13.11 3.08 5.61
C SER A 88 -13.76 4.15 4.72
N ASP A 89 -14.57 5.04 5.31
CA ASP A 89 -15.25 6.10 4.57
C ASP A 89 -14.26 7.11 3.97
N PHE A 90 -13.18 7.44 4.69
CA PHE A 90 -12.10 8.25 4.12
C PHE A 90 -11.39 7.54 2.96
N LEU A 91 -11.03 6.25 3.13
CA LEU A 91 -10.36 5.49 2.07
C LEU A 91 -11.22 5.39 0.81
N VAL A 92 -12.53 5.22 0.95
CA VAL A 92 -13.46 5.26 -0.17
C VAL A 92 -13.53 6.65 -0.80
N ALA A 93 -13.57 7.71 0.01
CA ALA A 93 -13.65 9.08 -0.48
C ALA A 93 -12.39 9.50 -1.24
N ILE A 94 -11.18 9.24 -0.70
CA ILE A 94 -9.93 9.61 -1.38
C ILE A 94 -9.72 8.79 -2.67
N THR A 95 -9.98 7.47 -2.64
CA THR A 95 -9.78 6.63 -3.84
C THR A 95 -10.72 6.98 -4.98
N ARG A 96 -11.91 7.53 -4.66
CA ARG A 96 -12.84 8.11 -5.64
C ARG A 96 -12.33 9.37 -6.33
N GLU A 97 -11.39 10.09 -5.75
CA GLU A 97 -10.83 11.32 -6.33
C GLU A 97 -9.49 11.06 -7.03
N LEU A 98 -8.78 9.99 -6.64
CA LEU A 98 -7.49 9.65 -7.24
C LEU A 98 -7.63 9.08 -8.67
N PRO A 99 -6.73 9.48 -9.60
CA PRO A 99 -6.69 8.91 -10.93
C PRO A 99 -6.25 7.43 -10.89
N PRO A 100 -6.70 6.58 -11.83
CA PRO A 100 -6.44 5.14 -11.77
C PRO A 100 -4.95 4.73 -11.64
N PRO A 101 -3.99 5.38 -12.32
CA PRO A 101 -2.57 5.02 -12.19
C PRO A 101 -2.01 5.11 -10.77
N MET A 102 -2.59 5.98 -9.92
CA MET A 102 -2.14 6.11 -8.53
C MET A 102 -2.60 4.95 -7.64
N MET A 103 -3.56 4.14 -8.07
CA MET A 103 -4.05 2.98 -7.32
C MET A 103 -3.13 1.77 -7.40
N VAL A 104 -2.15 1.76 -8.32
CA VAL A 104 -1.28 0.61 -8.61
C VAL A 104 -0.58 0.06 -7.36
N LYS A 105 -0.02 0.93 -6.51
CA LYS A 105 0.70 0.50 -5.30
C LYS A 105 -0.24 -0.05 -4.23
N LEU A 106 -1.40 0.58 -4.04
CA LEU A 106 -2.43 0.06 -3.15
C LEU A 106 -2.95 -1.29 -3.63
N MET A 107 -3.21 -1.45 -4.93
CA MET A 107 -3.66 -2.72 -5.51
C MET A 107 -2.65 -3.86 -5.24
N ARG A 108 -1.34 -3.60 -5.38
CA ARG A 108 -0.29 -4.57 -5.02
C ARG A 108 -0.38 -4.96 -3.54
N LYS A 109 -0.51 -3.96 -2.66
CA LYS A 109 -0.61 -4.19 -1.22
C LYS A 109 -1.85 -5.03 -0.87
N VAL A 110 -3.00 -4.75 -1.47
CA VAL A 110 -4.24 -5.51 -1.27
C VAL A 110 -4.12 -6.96 -1.76
N ILE A 111 -3.45 -7.22 -2.90
CA ILE A 111 -3.18 -8.60 -3.35
C ILE A 111 -2.43 -9.36 -2.26
N THR A 112 -1.34 -8.78 -1.74
CA THR A 112 -0.54 -9.40 -0.68
C THR A 112 -1.37 -9.67 0.57
N ASP A 113 -2.19 -8.72 1.01
CA ASP A 113 -3.00 -8.88 2.23
C ASP A 113 -4.09 -9.96 2.08
N ILE A 114 -4.69 -10.09 0.89
CA ILE A 114 -5.64 -11.17 0.59
C ILE A 114 -4.94 -12.53 0.60
N GLN A 115 -3.75 -12.63 -0.01
CA GLN A 115 -2.96 -13.86 -0.05
C GLN A 115 -2.49 -14.30 1.34
N GLU A 116 -2.18 -13.35 2.23
CA GLU A 116 -1.81 -13.62 3.63
C GLU A 116 -3.02 -13.93 4.53
N MET A 117 -4.24 -14.02 3.97
CA MET A 117 -5.49 -14.31 4.67
C MET A 117 -5.79 -13.33 5.83
N ASP A 118 -5.55 -12.03 5.62
CA ASP A 118 -5.83 -11.04 6.66
C ASP A 118 -7.32 -11.01 7.07
N GLU A 119 -7.60 -10.66 8.33
CA GLU A 119 -8.95 -10.71 8.94
C GLU A 119 -9.84 -9.53 8.50
N ASN A 120 -9.27 -8.45 7.92
CA ASN A 120 -10.00 -7.22 7.62
C ASN A 120 -10.15 -6.94 6.11
N LEU A 121 -10.59 -7.93 5.32
CA LEU A 121 -10.72 -7.80 3.85
C LEU A 121 -11.92 -6.97 3.38
N LEU A 122 -12.90 -6.69 4.24
CA LEU A 122 -14.15 -6.02 3.83
C LEU A 122 -13.93 -4.61 3.26
N VAL A 123 -13.03 -3.84 3.88
CA VAL A 123 -12.69 -2.47 3.46
C VAL A 123 -11.91 -2.48 2.14
N PRO A 124 -10.81 -3.25 1.99
CA PRO A 124 -10.13 -3.43 0.70
C PRO A 124 -11.08 -3.83 -0.43
N LEU A 125 -11.95 -4.82 -0.20
CA LEU A 125 -12.93 -5.28 -1.20
C LEU A 125 -13.89 -4.16 -1.61
N ARG A 126 -14.40 -3.38 -0.64
CA ARG A 126 -15.27 -2.22 -0.92
C ARG A 126 -14.56 -1.16 -1.77
N ILE A 127 -13.32 -0.83 -1.44
CA ILE A 127 -12.50 0.14 -2.19
C ILE A 127 -12.31 -0.33 -3.62
N LEU A 128 -11.93 -1.60 -3.82
CA LEU A 128 -11.72 -2.17 -5.15
C LEU A 128 -13.00 -2.18 -5.98
N THR A 129 -14.13 -2.62 -5.43
CA THR A 129 -15.42 -2.61 -6.15
C THR A 129 -15.73 -1.22 -6.69
N LEU A 130 -15.71 -0.20 -5.83
CA LEU A 130 -16.04 1.18 -6.21
C LEU A 130 -15.04 1.75 -7.23
N HIS A 131 -13.76 1.41 -7.09
CA HIS A 131 -12.74 1.82 -8.04
C HIS A 131 -12.99 1.24 -9.44
N TYR A 132 -13.24 -0.06 -9.55
CA TYR A 132 -13.48 -0.70 -10.85
C TYR A 132 -14.81 -0.31 -11.49
N GLU A 133 -15.86 -0.08 -10.70
CA GLU A 133 -17.15 0.45 -11.19
C GLU A 133 -16.99 1.87 -11.75
N ARG A 134 -16.24 2.74 -11.06
CA ARG A 134 -15.94 4.09 -11.54
C ARG A 134 -15.07 4.07 -12.79
N CYS A 135 -14.06 3.19 -12.81
CA CYS A 135 -12.99 3.17 -13.81
C CYS A 135 -13.18 2.10 -14.89
N THR A 136 -14.37 1.52 -15.04
CA THR A 136 -14.61 0.40 -15.98
C THR A 136 -14.15 0.73 -17.40
N LYS A 137 -14.45 1.94 -17.88
CA LYS A 137 -14.01 2.40 -19.20
C LYS A 137 -12.48 2.50 -19.32
N TYR A 138 -11.79 2.93 -18.26
CA TYR A 138 -10.32 3.05 -18.26
C TYR A 138 -9.62 1.69 -18.47
N TYR A 139 -10.10 0.65 -17.77
CA TYR A 139 -9.53 -0.70 -17.85
C TYR A 139 -9.92 -1.45 -19.13
N GLY A 140 -11.05 -1.09 -19.75
CA GLY A 140 -11.52 -1.64 -21.01
C GLY A 140 -11.15 -0.79 -22.22
N SER A 141 -12.07 0.08 -22.63
CA SER A 141 -12.04 0.81 -23.92
C SER A 141 -11.34 2.17 -23.92
N GLY A 142 -10.86 2.63 -22.76
CA GLY A 142 -10.26 3.95 -22.54
C GLY A 142 -11.23 5.02 -22.04
N ASN A 143 -10.70 6.02 -21.33
CA ASN A 143 -11.43 7.21 -20.87
C ASN A 143 -10.53 8.47 -20.84
N ILE A 144 -10.94 9.50 -20.10
CA ILE A 144 -10.20 10.77 -19.93
C ILE A 144 -8.79 10.61 -19.35
N TYR A 145 -8.52 9.52 -18.62
CA TYR A 145 -7.20 9.18 -18.07
C TYR A 145 -6.37 8.32 -19.03
N GLY A 146 -6.86 8.10 -20.26
CA GLY A 146 -6.25 7.20 -21.24
C GLY A 146 -6.76 5.76 -21.11
N MET A 147 -5.87 4.81 -21.32
CA MET A 147 -6.14 3.37 -21.19
C MET A 147 -5.24 2.76 -20.12
N ALA A 148 -5.74 1.74 -19.43
CA ALA A 148 -4.95 0.98 -18.47
C ALA A 148 -3.70 0.38 -19.11
N SER A 149 -2.57 0.57 -18.44
CA SER A 149 -1.30 -0.05 -18.79
C SER A 149 -1.36 -1.57 -18.64
N GLU A 150 -0.41 -2.25 -19.27
CA GLU A 150 -0.21 -3.70 -19.13
C GLU A 150 -0.03 -4.10 -17.65
N THR A 151 0.67 -3.27 -16.88
CA THR A 151 0.89 -3.53 -15.45
C THR A 151 -0.41 -3.46 -14.65
N GLU A 152 -1.29 -2.52 -14.97
CA GLU A 152 -2.58 -2.34 -14.31
C GLU A 152 -3.53 -3.49 -14.64
N LYS A 153 -3.65 -3.85 -15.92
CA LYS A 153 -4.49 -4.98 -16.36
C LYS A 153 -4.05 -6.30 -15.70
N ARG A 154 -2.74 -6.53 -15.59
CA ARG A 154 -2.20 -7.70 -14.90
C ARG A 154 -2.48 -7.69 -13.40
N LEU A 155 -2.39 -6.54 -12.73
CA LEU A 155 -2.77 -6.43 -11.32
C LEU A 155 -4.26 -6.70 -11.12
N SER A 156 -5.12 -6.24 -12.02
CA SER A 156 -6.56 -6.54 -12.00
C SER A 156 -6.82 -8.04 -12.07
N MET A 157 -6.12 -8.75 -12.94
CA MET A 157 -6.21 -10.20 -13.04
C MET A 157 -5.71 -10.90 -11.76
N LEU A 158 -4.55 -10.50 -11.24
CA LEU A 158 -4.00 -11.08 -10.01
C LEU A 158 -4.92 -10.86 -8.81
N LEU A 159 -5.55 -9.68 -8.72
CA LEU A 159 -6.60 -9.41 -7.72
C LEU A 159 -7.78 -10.35 -7.88
N PHE A 160 -8.26 -10.56 -9.11
CA PHE A 160 -9.37 -11.48 -9.37
C PHE A 160 -9.06 -12.89 -8.85
N TYR A 161 -7.91 -13.46 -9.23
CA TYR A 161 -7.51 -14.79 -8.76
C TYR A 161 -7.24 -14.83 -7.26
N ALA A 162 -6.57 -13.83 -6.68
CA ALA A 162 -6.33 -13.79 -5.24
C ALA A 162 -7.64 -13.78 -4.43
N ILE A 163 -8.64 -13.00 -4.86
CA ILE A 163 -9.96 -12.98 -4.22
C ILE A 163 -10.66 -14.33 -4.43
N PHE A 164 -10.67 -14.85 -5.65
CA PHE A 164 -11.35 -16.09 -6.00
C PHE A 164 -10.80 -17.30 -5.23
N ASP A 165 -9.47 -17.47 -5.22
CA ASP A 165 -8.78 -18.53 -4.49
C ASP A 165 -8.97 -18.37 -2.97
N SER A 166 -8.92 -17.12 -2.46
CA SER A 166 -9.21 -16.85 -1.05
C SER A 166 -10.62 -17.26 -0.67
N LEU A 167 -11.64 -17.05 -1.51
CA LEU A 167 -13.00 -17.50 -1.23
C LEU A 167 -13.15 -19.02 -1.31
N GLY A 168 -12.48 -19.66 -2.28
CA GLY A 168 -12.51 -21.12 -2.44
C GLY A 168 -11.90 -21.88 -1.27
N SER A 169 -10.95 -21.28 -0.56
CA SER A 169 -10.32 -21.87 0.64
C SER A 169 -11.04 -21.57 1.97
N LYS A 170 -11.99 -20.63 1.99
CA LYS A 170 -12.69 -20.17 3.20
C LYS A 170 -14.09 -20.80 3.31
N GLN A 171 -14.57 -20.98 4.54
CA GLN A 171 -15.97 -21.31 4.79
C GLN A 171 -16.87 -20.14 4.37
N TYR A 172 -18.12 -20.45 4.01
CA TYR A 172 -19.08 -19.44 3.61
C TYR A 172 -19.37 -18.45 4.75
N ASP A 173 -19.02 -17.20 4.53
CA ASP A 173 -19.38 -16.05 5.36
C ASP A 173 -20.23 -15.07 4.54
N PRO A 174 -21.52 -14.86 4.90
CA PRO A 174 -22.41 -13.96 4.16
C PRO A 174 -21.86 -12.54 4.00
N GLU A 175 -21.14 -12.01 4.98
CA GLU A 175 -20.63 -10.64 4.93
C GLU A 175 -19.45 -10.53 3.96
N LEU A 176 -18.48 -11.45 4.06
CA LEU A 176 -17.35 -11.53 3.13
C LEU A 176 -17.80 -11.80 1.69
N PHE A 177 -18.62 -12.82 1.46
CA PHE A 177 -19.09 -13.17 0.11
C PHE A 177 -19.96 -12.06 -0.48
N GLY A 178 -20.77 -11.40 0.35
CA GLY A 178 -21.57 -10.25 -0.05
C GLY A 178 -20.75 -9.04 -0.55
N LYS A 179 -19.48 -8.92 -0.13
CA LYS A 179 -18.56 -7.89 -0.64
C LYS A 179 -17.64 -8.40 -1.75
N ALA A 180 -17.21 -9.66 -1.67
CA ALA A 180 -16.26 -10.23 -2.60
C ALA A 180 -16.87 -10.53 -3.98
N LEU A 181 -18.11 -11.00 -4.05
CA LEU A 181 -18.77 -11.30 -5.33
C LEU A 181 -19.00 -10.04 -6.19
N PRO A 182 -19.51 -8.92 -5.65
CA PRO A 182 -19.53 -7.66 -6.40
C PRO A 182 -18.14 -7.20 -6.83
N CYS A 183 -17.12 -7.36 -5.99
CA CYS A 183 -15.75 -7.00 -6.35
C CYS A 183 -15.23 -7.82 -7.54
N LEU A 184 -15.41 -9.14 -7.52
CA LEU A 184 -15.05 -10.03 -8.64
C LEU A 184 -15.81 -9.65 -9.92
N THR A 185 -17.10 -9.32 -9.80
CA THR A 185 -17.92 -8.89 -10.94
C THR A 185 -17.42 -7.57 -11.51
N ALA A 186 -17.14 -6.58 -10.67
CA ALA A 186 -16.61 -5.28 -11.09
C ALA A 186 -15.27 -5.44 -11.81
N ILE A 187 -14.34 -6.21 -11.24
CA ILE A 187 -13.04 -6.51 -11.85
C ILE A 187 -13.25 -7.23 -13.20
N GLY A 188 -14.00 -8.33 -13.22
CA GLY A 188 -14.22 -9.14 -14.42
C GLY A 188 -14.91 -8.37 -15.55
N SER A 189 -15.77 -7.40 -15.23
CA SER A 189 -16.40 -6.53 -16.21
C SER A 189 -15.48 -5.45 -16.79
N ALA A 190 -14.42 -5.11 -16.06
CA ALA A 190 -13.50 -4.03 -16.40
C ALA A 190 -12.33 -4.51 -17.30
N ILE A 191 -11.93 -5.77 -17.21
CA ILE A 191 -10.84 -6.35 -18.01
C ILE A 191 -11.39 -7.20 -19.18
N SER A 192 -10.69 -7.16 -20.33
CA SER A 192 -11.03 -8.02 -21.48
C SER A 192 -10.83 -9.51 -21.12
N PRO A 193 -11.74 -10.42 -21.53
CA PRO A 193 -11.57 -11.86 -21.31
C PRO A 193 -10.27 -12.42 -21.91
N ASP A 194 -9.74 -11.82 -22.98
CA ASP A 194 -8.50 -12.24 -23.64
C ASP A 194 -7.27 -12.15 -22.72
N TYR A 195 -7.35 -11.31 -21.67
CA TYR A 195 -6.26 -11.11 -20.74
C TYR A 195 -6.03 -12.34 -19.85
N THR A 196 -7.04 -13.19 -19.63
CA THR A 196 -6.95 -14.42 -18.81
C THR A 196 -5.99 -15.49 -19.36
N LEU A 197 -5.50 -15.33 -20.59
CA LEU A 197 -4.71 -16.32 -21.31
C LEU A 197 -3.19 -16.07 -21.24
N THR A 198 -2.72 -14.96 -20.67
CA THR A 198 -1.27 -14.69 -20.56
C THR A 198 -0.69 -15.36 -19.32
N THR A 199 0.23 -16.29 -19.56
CA THR A 199 0.88 -17.19 -18.60
C THR A 199 1.37 -16.50 -17.32
N THR A 200 1.04 -17.11 -16.18
CA THR A 200 1.37 -16.74 -14.79
C THR A 200 2.86 -16.91 -14.42
N GLY A 201 3.77 -16.88 -15.39
CA GLY A 201 5.03 -17.62 -15.29
C GLY A 201 6.23 -17.01 -14.56
N ASP A 202 6.22 -15.74 -14.11
CA ASP A 202 7.51 -15.13 -13.72
C ASP A 202 7.49 -14.02 -12.64
N ASP A 203 6.33 -13.57 -12.13
CA ASP A 203 6.28 -12.46 -11.15
C ASP A 203 5.49 -12.72 -9.87
N THR A 204 4.85 -13.88 -9.70
CA THR A 204 4.32 -14.29 -8.37
C THR A 204 5.44 -14.29 -7.33
N ASP A 205 6.65 -14.73 -7.73
CA ASP A 205 7.86 -14.71 -6.91
C ASP A 205 8.36 -13.29 -6.59
N LYS A 206 8.06 -12.29 -7.43
CA LYS A 206 8.44 -10.89 -7.16
C LYS A 206 7.47 -10.19 -6.22
N ILE A 207 6.19 -10.53 -6.26
CA ILE A 207 5.17 -10.02 -5.33
C ILE A 207 5.38 -10.59 -3.92
N GLN A 208 5.77 -11.87 -3.81
CA GLN A 208 6.14 -12.49 -2.53
C GLN A 208 7.36 -11.85 -1.85
N LYS A 209 8.28 -11.24 -2.62
CA LYS A 209 9.47 -10.56 -2.07
C LYS A 209 9.18 -9.18 -1.47
N THR A 210 8.02 -8.59 -1.72
CA THR A 210 7.60 -7.32 -1.10
C THR A 210 6.63 -7.57 0.05
N LYS A 211 7.13 -8.17 1.14
CA LYS A 211 6.41 -8.26 2.43
C LYS A 211 6.42 -6.90 3.13
N ASP A 212 5.78 -5.90 2.55
CA ASP A 212 5.67 -4.60 3.20
C ASP A 212 4.34 -4.50 3.94
N ARG A 213 4.35 -4.90 5.23
CA ARG A 213 3.24 -4.70 6.15
C ARG A 213 3.13 -3.24 6.61
N GLY A 214 3.94 -2.32 6.08
CA GLY A 214 4.09 -0.96 6.63
C GLY A 214 4.82 -0.92 7.98
N ILE A 215 5.04 -2.10 8.58
CA ILE A 215 5.96 -2.34 9.68
C ILE A 215 7.27 -2.80 9.04
N TRP A 216 8.32 -1.98 9.15
CA TRP A 216 9.65 -2.33 8.67
C TRP A 216 10.13 -3.61 9.38
N ASN A 217 10.13 -4.73 8.66
CA ASN A 217 10.65 -6.01 9.13
C ASN A 217 11.73 -6.51 8.14
N PRO A 218 13.01 -6.13 8.34
CA PRO A 218 14.07 -6.54 7.44
C PRO A 218 14.32 -8.04 7.61
N ASP A 219 14.32 -8.78 6.50
CA ASP A 219 14.71 -10.19 6.44
C ASP A 219 16.04 -10.32 5.68
N PRO A 220 17.18 -9.95 6.31
CA PRO A 220 18.47 -9.99 5.65
C PRO A 220 18.88 -11.43 5.37
N VAL A 221 19.54 -11.66 4.24
CA VAL A 221 20.16 -12.95 3.95
C VAL A 221 21.26 -13.21 4.99
N ASP A 222 21.24 -14.39 5.60
CA ASP A 222 22.31 -14.81 6.50
C ASP A 222 23.60 -15.00 5.72
N VAL A 223 24.64 -14.24 6.08
CA VAL A 223 25.95 -14.26 5.44
C VAL A 223 27.04 -14.86 6.35
N SER A 224 26.65 -15.38 7.52
CA SER A 224 27.58 -15.92 8.53
C SER A 224 28.42 -17.09 8.01
N GLU A 225 27.87 -17.87 7.08
CA GLU A 225 28.53 -19.06 6.50
C GLU A 225 29.18 -18.82 5.13
N VAL A 226 29.20 -17.56 4.65
CA VAL A 226 29.81 -17.23 3.36
C VAL A 226 31.33 -17.09 3.54
N HIS A 227 32.07 -18.05 2.98
CA HIS A 227 33.52 -18.06 2.99
C HIS A 227 34.07 -17.55 1.66
N PHE A 228 34.92 -16.52 1.72
CA PHE A 228 35.60 -15.99 0.54
C PHE A 228 36.88 -16.77 0.23
N ASP A 229 37.15 -16.96 -1.05
CA ASP A 229 38.45 -17.44 -1.54
C ASP A 229 39.53 -16.36 -1.41
N ASP A 230 40.80 -16.75 -1.42
CA ASP A 230 41.93 -15.87 -1.12
C ASP A 230 42.12 -14.76 -2.17
N ASP A 231 41.79 -15.03 -3.43
CA ASP A 231 41.78 -14.01 -4.49
C ASP A 231 40.74 -12.92 -4.21
N LEU A 232 39.55 -13.31 -3.72
CA LEU A 232 38.49 -12.38 -3.41
C LEU A 232 38.79 -11.58 -2.14
N LYS A 233 39.45 -12.19 -1.14
CA LYS A 233 39.96 -11.45 0.05
C LYS A 233 40.96 -10.37 -0.35
N SER A 234 41.85 -10.65 -1.30
CA SER A 234 42.82 -9.68 -1.82
C SER A 234 42.12 -8.50 -2.52
N VAL A 235 41.09 -8.79 -3.31
CA VAL A 235 40.27 -7.75 -3.95
C VAL A 235 39.53 -6.90 -2.91
N VAL A 236 38.93 -7.52 -1.90
CA VAL A 236 38.23 -6.81 -0.81
C VAL A 236 39.18 -5.88 -0.06
N ALA A 237 40.41 -6.32 0.23
CA ALA A 237 41.41 -5.49 0.90
C ALA A 237 41.77 -4.24 0.07
N LYS A 238 42.07 -4.41 -1.23
CA LYS A 238 42.36 -3.29 -2.14
C LYS A 238 41.16 -2.36 -2.31
N PHE A 239 39.95 -2.92 -2.32
CA PHE A 239 38.72 -2.14 -2.42
C PHE A 239 38.50 -1.29 -1.16
N ALA A 240 38.74 -1.85 0.03
CA ALA A 240 38.66 -1.14 1.30
C ALA A 240 39.67 0.01 1.37
N GLU A 241 40.91 -0.22 0.92
CA GLU A 241 41.96 0.81 0.82
C GLU A 241 41.53 1.97 -0.08
N HIS A 242 41.09 1.67 -1.31
CA HIS A 242 40.62 2.69 -2.25
C HIS A 242 39.41 3.49 -1.71
N PHE A 243 38.49 2.83 -1.00
CA PHE A 243 37.35 3.50 -0.38
C PHE A 243 37.78 4.42 0.77
N HIS A 244 38.74 3.97 1.58
CA HIS A 244 39.32 4.78 2.66
C HIS A 244 39.99 6.04 2.09
N ASP A 245 40.81 5.90 1.05
CA ASP A 245 41.47 7.02 0.39
C ASP A 245 40.47 8.01 -0.22
N SER A 246 39.44 7.50 -0.88
CA SER A 246 38.36 8.31 -1.45
C SER A 246 37.59 9.08 -0.36
N TRP A 247 37.29 8.43 0.77
CA TRP A 247 36.64 9.07 1.91
C TRP A 247 37.54 10.14 2.56
N ALA A 248 38.82 9.82 2.80
CA ALA A 248 39.79 10.73 3.40
C ALA A 248 40.01 11.95 2.50
N SER A 249 40.15 11.77 1.19
CA SER A 249 40.25 12.86 0.21
C SER A 249 39.07 13.82 0.28
N ARG A 250 37.83 13.31 0.40
CA ARG A 250 36.62 14.14 0.57
C ARG A 250 36.64 14.89 1.90
N LYS A 251 37.07 14.25 2.99
CA LYS A 251 37.22 14.89 4.31
C LYS A 251 38.27 16.00 4.29
N VAL A 252 39.45 15.74 3.75
CA VAL A 252 40.53 16.74 3.61
C VAL A 252 40.04 17.94 2.80
N LYS A 253 39.38 17.73 1.66
CA LYS A 253 38.80 18.83 0.87
C LYS A 253 37.74 19.64 1.61
N ALA A 254 37.04 19.04 2.56
CA ALA A 254 36.05 19.75 3.40
C ALA A 254 36.69 20.52 4.56
N PHE A 255 37.89 20.12 5.03
CA PHE A 255 38.65 20.80 6.08
C PHE A 255 39.46 22.01 5.56
N TYR A 256 39.82 22.02 4.28
CA TYR A 256 40.52 23.14 3.63
C TYR A 256 39.58 24.16 2.93
N LYS A 257 38.30 24.14 3.29
CA LYS A 257 37.33 25.20 3.00
C LYS A 257 37.08 26.01 4.28
#